data_AF-A0AAU8J6D1-F1
#
_entry.id   AF-A0AAU8J6D1-F1
#
_cell.length_a   1.000
_cell.length_b   1.000
_cell.length_c   1.000
_cell.angle_alpha   90.00
_cell.angle_beta   90.00
_cell.angle_gamma   90.00
#
_symmetry.space_group_name_H-M   'P 1'
#
loop_
_entity.id
_entity.type
_entity.pdbx_description
1 polymer ?
#
loop_
_entity_poly.entity_id
_entity_poly.type
_entity_poly.pdbx_seq_one_letter_code
_entity_poly.pdbx_strand_id
1 'polypeptide(L)'
;MAADDLNDNELWPIPPAWMMGCDTCTVLYGRMIDAREAVAEASLTTSGPVDIDPFDSGLTTQLALGQHLAQAHGPLLPDFDANCPVCAQREQDLQRTTASEGFRTYATSAAAEHRARHLIVPPEMTHQI
;
A
#
# COMPACT_ATOMS: atom_id res chain seq x y z
N MET A 1 -26.08 15.62 -16.99
CA MET A 1 -24.92 15.67 -16.07
C MET A 1 -24.69 14.22 -15.66
N ALA A 2 -23.63 13.60 -16.16
CA ALA A 2 -23.36 12.19 -15.90
C ALA A 2 -22.85 12.03 -14.46
N ALA A 3 -23.66 11.39 -13.62
CA ALA A 3 -23.20 10.76 -12.40
C ALA A 3 -22.97 9.30 -12.76
N ASP A 4 -21.76 8.96 -13.22
CA ASP A 4 -21.20 7.60 -13.21
C ASP A 4 -19.78 7.65 -13.80
N ASP A 5 -18.94 6.71 -13.37
CA ASP A 5 -17.52 6.48 -13.73
C ASP A 5 -16.46 7.07 -12.77
N LEU A 6 -16.73 7.13 -11.47
CA LEU A 6 -15.62 6.95 -10.51
C LEU A 6 -15.44 5.45 -10.32
N ASN A 7 -14.40 4.90 -10.94
CA ASN A 7 -14.00 3.51 -10.73
C ASN A 7 -13.54 3.34 -9.28
N ASP A 8 -14.30 2.61 -8.46
CA ASP A 8 -13.95 2.36 -7.05
C ASP A 8 -12.53 1.77 -6.88
N ASN A 9 -11.99 1.11 -7.91
CA ASN A 9 -10.63 0.57 -7.89
C ASN A 9 -9.53 1.65 -7.92
N GLU A 10 -9.86 2.89 -8.26
CA GLU A 10 -8.95 4.04 -8.32
C GLU A 10 -9.06 4.94 -7.08
N LEU A 11 -10.08 4.70 -6.23
CA LEU A 11 -10.30 5.51 -5.03
C LEU A 11 -9.31 5.17 -3.93
N TRP A 12 -8.72 6.22 -3.36
CA TRP A 12 -7.83 6.09 -2.22
C TRP A 12 -8.64 5.73 -0.96
N PRO A 13 -8.24 4.69 -0.21
CA PRO A 13 -8.94 4.30 0.99
C PRO A 13 -8.84 5.38 2.08
N ILE A 14 -9.90 5.48 2.88
CA ILE A 14 -9.90 6.30 4.09
C ILE A 14 -9.19 5.50 5.18
N PRO A 15 -8.12 6.05 5.81
CA PRO A 15 -7.37 5.33 6.80
C PRO A 15 -8.24 5.04 8.04
N PRO A 16 -8.14 3.85 8.62
CA PRO A 16 -8.96 3.50 9.78
C PRO A 16 -8.54 4.31 11.02
N ALA A 17 -9.48 4.56 11.93
CA ALA A 17 -9.24 5.40 13.11
C ALA A 17 -8.09 4.92 13.99
N TRP A 18 -7.87 3.60 14.09
CA TRP A 18 -6.76 3.04 14.88
C TRP A 18 -5.40 3.40 14.29
N MET A 19 -5.30 3.53 12.96
CA MET A 19 -4.07 3.93 12.28
C MET A 19 -3.76 5.40 12.60
N MET A 20 -4.79 6.25 12.62
CA MET A 20 -4.66 7.66 12.98
C MET A 20 -4.41 7.88 14.49
N GLY A 21 -4.62 6.85 15.31
CA GLY A 21 -4.25 6.84 16.73
C GLY A 21 -2.77 6.51 16.98
N CYS A 22 -2.01 6.14 15.95
CA CYS A 22 -0.58 5.87 16.03
C CYS A 22 0.22 7.04 15.43
N ASP A 23 1.13 7.63 16.21
CA ASP A 23 1.92 8.79 15.79
C ASP A 23 2.79 8.49 14.56
N THR A 24 3.43 7.31 14.55
CA THR A 24 4.27 6.88 13.42
C THR A 24 3.45 6.66 12.16
N CYS A 25 2.29 5.99 12.27
CA CYS A 25 1.35 5.84 11.16
C CYS A 25 0.90 7.20 10.61
N THR A 26 0.54 8.13 11.49
CA THR A 26 0.05 9.47 11.10
C THR A 26 1.12 10.26 10.36
N VAL A 27 2.37 10.25 10.85
CA VAL A 27 3.49 10.95 10.19
C VAL A 27 3.79 10.33 8.82
N LEU A 28 3.86 9.00 8.73
CA LEU A 28 4.16 8.31 7.48
C LEU A 28 3.02 8.46 6.46
N TYR A 29 1.76 8.42 6.91
CA TYR A 29 0.60 8.66 6.06
C TYR A 29 0.59 10.10 5.53
N GLY A 30 0.85 11.10 6.39
CA GLY A 30 0.98 12.50 5.94
C GLY A 30 2.02 12.67 4.83
N ARG A 31 3.23 12.11 5.03
CA ARG A 31 4.28 12.13 4.00
C ARG A 31 3.88 11.43 2.69
N MET A 32 3.11 10.35 2.79
CA MET A 32 2.60 9.65 1.61
C MET A 32 1.63 10.54 0.82
N ILE A 33 0.75 11.26 1.52
CA ILE A 33 -0.18 12.21 0.91
C ILE A 33 0.58 13.37 0.27
N ASP A 34 1.54 13.97 0.99
CA ASP A 34 2.38 15.06 0.48
C ASP A 34 3.12 14.65 -0.80
N ALA A 35 3.71 13.46 -0.82
CA ALA A 35 4.41 12.94 -2.00
C ALA A 35 3.46 12.75 -3.19
N ARG A 36 2.25 12.22 -2.95
CA ARG A 36 1.23 12.05 -3.99
C ARG A 36 0.78 13.39 -4.56
N GLU A 37 0.54 14.38 -3.72
CA GLU A 37 0.13 15.72 -4.15
C GLU A 37 1.23 16.39 -4.98
N ALA A 38 2.50 16.24 -4.59
CA ALA A 38 3.63 16.73 -5.36
C ALA A 38 3.74 16.06 -6.75
N VAL A 39 3.50 14.74 -6.85
CA VAL A 39 3.45 14.02 -8.15
C VAL A 39 2.33 14.56 -9.02
N ALA A 40 1.14 14.76 -8.45
CA ALA A 40 -0.03 15.26 -9.16
C ALA A 40 0.20 16.68 -9.68
N GLU A 41 0.77 17.57 -8.85
CA GLU A 41 1.13 18.93 -9.23
C GLU A 41 2.18 18.96 -10.34
N ALA A 42 3.25 18.17 -10.21
CA ALA A 42 4.30 18.09 -11.23
C ALA A 42 3.77 17.62 -12.58
N SER A 43 2.84 16.66 -12.56
CA SER A 43 2.18 16.12 -13.76
C SER A 43 1.29 17.16 -14.48
N LEU A 44 0.72 18.11 -13.73
CA LEU A 44 -0.11 19.18 -14.30
C LEU A 44 0.70 20.39 -14.78
N THR A 45 1.88 20.62 -14.21
CA THR A 45 2.66 21.85 -14.41
C THR A 45 3.86 21.69 -15.33
N THR A 46 4.30 20.46 -15.61
CA THR A 46 5.52 20.21 -16.40
C THR A 46 5.20 19.78 -17.83
N SER A 47 5.56 20.62 -18.80
CA SER A 47 5.53 20.28 -20.23
C SER A 47 6.81 19.54 -20.64
N GLY A 48 6.97 18.28 -20.20
CA GLY A 48 8.13 17.44 -20.53
C GLY A 48 8.27 16.24 -19.59
N PRO A 49 9.13 15.25 -19.91
CA PRO A 49 9.41 14.15 -18.98
C PRO A 49 10.02 14.74 -17.70
N VAL A 50 9.27 14.62 -16.62
CA VAL A 50 9.64 15.07 -15.27
C VAL A 50 10.75 14.17 -14.75
N ASP A 51 11.97 14.70 -14.62
CA ASP A 51 13.08 14.12 -13.85
C ASP A 51 13.06 14.64 -12.40
N ILE A 52 11.86 14.70 -11.83
CA ILE A 52 11.71 14.70 -10.38
C ILE A 52 11.53 13.23 -10.07
N ASP A 53 12.21 12.72 -9.04
CA ASP A 53 11.92 11.38 -8.51
C ASP A 53 11.05 11.49 -7.23
N PRO A 54 9.80 11.99 -7.32
CA PRO A 54 8.87 11.93 -6.22
C PRO A 54 8.31 10.51 -6.06
N PHE A 55 8.59 9.62 -7.03
CA PHE A 55 8.28 8.20 -6.93
C PHE A 55 9.21 7.50 -5.93
N ASP A 56 10.50 7.86 -5.85
CA ASP A 56 11.38 7.34 -4.81
C ASP A 56 10.90 7.76 -3.43
N SER A 57 10.57 9.03 -3.19
CA SER A 57 10.11 9.49 -1.87
C SER A 57 8.70 8.99 -1.51
N GLY A 58 7.79 8.90 -2.49
CA GLY A 58 6.44 8.38 -2.31
C GLY A 58 6.40 6.86 -2.11
N LEU A 59 7.10 6.10 -2.96
CA LEU A 59 7.20 4.63 -2.84
C LEU A 59 7.95 4.24 -1.58
N THR A 60 9.05 4.93 -1.22
CA THR A 60 9.75 4.67 0.05
C THR A 60 8.86 4.96 1.25
N THR A 61 8.02 6.00 1.20
CA THR A 61 7.08 6.30 2.28
C THR A 61 5.95 5.28 2.36
N GLN A 62 5.39 4.84 1.23
CA GLN A 62 4.40 3.77 1.17
C GLN A 62 4.95 2.45 1.72
N LEU A 63 6.18 2.10 1.34
CA LEU A 63 6.88 0.91 1.85
C LEU A 63 7.13 1.02 3.35
N ALA A 64 7.62 2.17 3.83
CA ALA A 64 7.85 2.41 5.25
C ALA A 64 6.56 2.33 6.07
N LEU A 65 5.45 2.89 5.57
CA LEU A 65 4.14 2.80 6.21
C LEU A 65 3.63 1.36 6.22
N GLY A 66 3.67 0.66 5.09
CA GLY A 66 3.25 -0.74 4.99
C GLY A 66 4.03 -1.66 5.92
N GLN A 67 5.35 -1.47 6.01
CA GLN A 67 6.23 -2.19 6.95
C GLN A 67 5.88 -1.91 8.39
N HIS A 68 5.67 -0.63 8.75
CA HIS A 68 5.29 -0.27 10.10
C HIS A 68 3.93 -0.88 10.49
N LEU A 69 2.93 -0.80 9.61
CA LEU A 69 1.61 -1.42 9.82
C LEU A 69 1.73 -2.94 10.00
N ALA A 70 2.54 -3.61 9.16
CA ALA A 70 2.79 -5.05 9.27
C ALA A 70 3.41 -5.44 10.61
N GLN A 71 4.38 -4.67 11.09
CA GLN A 71 5.15 -4.99 12.30
C GLN A 71 4.42 -4.59 13.59
N ALA A 72 3.85 -3.39 13.64
CA ALA A 72 3.25 -2.82 14.84
C ALA A 72 1.75 -3.13 14.98
N HIS A 73 1.08 -3.37 13.86
CA HIS A 73 -0.39 -3.49 13.79
C HIS A 73 -0.86 -4.75 13.06
N GLY A 74 -0.02 -5.77 12.93
CA GLY A 74 -0.34 -7.05 12.27
C GLY A 74 -1.72 -7.64 12.62
N PRO A 75 -2.13 -7.71 13.90
CA PRO A 75 -3.45 -8.22 14.29
C PRO A 75 -4.65 -7.36 13.86
N LEU A 76 -4.41 -6.09 13.49
CA LEU A 76 -5.44 -5.14 13.05
C LEU A 76 -5.55 -5.05 11.52
N LEU A 77 -4.67 -5.73 10.79
CA LEU A 77 -4.69 -5.74 9.34
C LEU A 77 -5.93 -6.48 8.82
N PRO A 78 -6.53 -6.03 7.70
CA PRO A 78 -7.65 -6.72 7.07
C PRO A 78 -7.24 -8.13 6.68
N ASP A 79 -8.17 -9.08 6.60
CA ASP A 79 -7.89 -10.42 6.07
C ASP A 79 -7.45 -10.36 4.59
N PHE A 80 -7.05 -11.50 4.02
CA PHE A 80 -6.74 -11.58 2.60
C PHE A 80 -7.98 -11.26 1.76
N ASP A 81 -7.84 -10.36 0.79
CA ASP A 81 -8.90 -10.05 -0.16
C ASP A 81 -8.97 -11.13 -1.25
N ALA A 82 -10.14 -11.75 -1.39
CA ALA A 82 -10.40 -12.79 -2.38
C ALA A 82 -10.34 -12.29 -3.83
N ASN A 83 -10.53 -10.99 -4.07
CA ASN A 83 -10.46 -10.38 -5.40
C ASN A 83 -9.05 -9.89 -5.75
N CYS A 84 -8.12 -9.90 -4.79
CA CYS A 84 -6.76 -9.47 -5.00
C CYS A 84 -5.87 -10.67 -5.40
N PRO A 85 -5.34 -10.71 -6.65
CA PRO A 85 -4.52 -11.83 -7.11
C PRO A 85 -3.21 -11.95 -6.30
N VAL A 86 -2.70 -10.83 -5.80
CA VAL A 86 -1.50 -10.83 -4.96
C VAL A 86 -1.80 -11.40 -3.57
N CYS A 87 -2.95 -11.08 -2.96
CA CYS A 87 -3.39 -11.75 -1.71
C CYS A 87 -3.43 -13.27 -1.87
N ALA A 88 -4.01 -13.76 -2.97
CA ALA A 88 -4.06 -15.19 -3.26
C ALA A 88 -2.66 -15.80 -3.39
N GLN A 89 -1.72 -15.12 -4.06
CA GLN A 89 -0.34 -15.58 -4.15
C GLN A 89 0.36 -15.60 -2.77
N ARG A 90 0.17 -14.57 -1.95
CA ARG A 90 0.77 -14.51 -0.60
C ARG A 90 0.21 -15.60 0.32
N GLU A 91 -1.08 -15.91 0.21
CA GLU A 91 -1.69 -17.01 0.94
C GLU A 91 -1.08 -18.37 0.52
N GLN A 92 -0.86 -18.59 -0.77
CA GLN A 92 -0.18 -19.78 -1.27
C GLN A 92 1.28 -19.88 -0.79
N ASP A 93 2.02 -18.77 -0.79
CA ASP A 93 3.40 -18.72 -0.31
C ASP A 93 3.49 -19.10 1.18
N LEU A 94 2.54 -18.65 2.01
CA LEU A 94 2.46 -19.00 3.43
C LEU A 94 2.17 -20.48 3.66
N GLN A 95 1.39 -21.10 2.79
CA GLN A 95 1.01 -22.51 2.89
C GLN A 95 2.10 -23.47 2.36
N ARG A 96 3.19 -22.95 1.78
CA ARG A 96 4.25 -23.75 1.18
C ARG A 96 5.05 -24.53 2.22
N THR A 97 4.76 -25.82 2.33
CA THR A 97 5.35 -26.72 3.36
C THR A 97 6.82 -27.08 3.13
N THR A 98 7.32 -26.96 1.90
CA THR A 98 8.70 -27.30 1.52
C THR A 98 9.66 -26.11 1.55
N ALA A 99 9.22 -24.97 2.08
CA ALA A 99 9.99 -23.74 2.12
C ALA A 99 11.13 -23.76 3.16
N SER A 100 12.22 -23.07 2.84
CA SER A 100 13.27 -22.76 3.82
C SER A 100 12.76 -21.79 4.90
N GLU A 101 13.43 -21.75 6.06
CA GLU A 101 13.10 -20.81 7.14
C GLU A 101 13.16 -19.35 6.69
N GLY A 102 14.18 -18.99 5.90
CA GLY A 102 14.31 -17.66 5.32
C GLY A 102 13.13 -17.31 4.41
N PHE A 103 12.67 -18.26 3.59
CA PHE A 103 11.48 -18.06 2.75
C PHE A 103 10.22 -17.88 3.60
N ARG A 104 10.04 -18.68 4.67
CA ARG A 104 8.87 -18.55 5.56
C ARG A 104 8.82 -17.19 6.25
N THR A 105 9.97 -16.69 6.67
CA THR A 105 10.10 -15.34 7.26
C THR A 105 9.72 -14.28 6.24
N TYR A 106 10.29 -14.37 5.03
CA TYR A 106 9.94 -13.48 3.92
C TYR A 106 8.44 -13.52 3.59
N ALA A 107 7.85 -14.70 3.43
CA ALA A 107 6.45 -14.87 3.09
C ALA A 107 5.52 -14.26 4.15
N THR A 108 5.86 -14.40 5.44
CA THR A 108 5.13 -13.79 6.54
C THR A 108 5.16 -12.27 6.46
N SER A 109 6.35 -11.68 6.30
CA SER A 109 6.50 -10.22 6.17
C SER A 109 5.80 -9.70 4.93
N ALA A 110 6.00 -10.34 3.77
CA ALA A 110 5.41 -9.92 2.50
C ALA A 110 3.87 -10.01 2.52
N ALA A 111 3.30 -11.03 3.16
CA ALA A 111 1.86 -11.15 3.31
C ALA A 111 1.27 -10.03 4.20
N ALA A 112 1.92 -9.73 5.32
CA ALA A 112 1.49 -8.66 6.22
C ALA A 112 1.62 -7.28 5.57
N GLU A 113 2.75 -7.01 4.89
CA GLU A 113 2.95 -5.75 4.14
C GLU A 113 1.91 -5.59 3.04
N HIS A 114 1.61 -6.65 2.30
CA HIS A 114 0.60 -6.59 1.25
C HIS A 114 -0.81 -6.33 1.83
N ARG A 115 -1.19 -7.00 2.92
CA ARG A 115 -2.46 -6.73 3.63
C ARG A 115 -2.53 -5.28 4.13
N ALA A 116 -1.42 -4.70 4.57
CA ALA A 116 -1.37 -3.30 4.95
C ALA A 116 -1.59 -2.34 3.78
N ARG A 117 -1.14 -2.68 2.57
CA ARG A 117 -1.33 -1.83 1.38
C ARG A 117 -2.80 -1.57 1.06
N HIS A 118 -3.69 -2.54 1.31
CA HIS A 118 -5.14 -2.39 1.13
C HIS A 118 -5.76 -1.27 2.00
N LEU A 119 -5.08 -0.83 3.05
CA LEU A 119 -5.54 0.27 3.91
C LEU A 119 -5.08 1.65 3.42
N ILE A 120 -4.11 1.72 2.50
CA ILE A 120 -3.38 2.96 2.19
C ILE A 120 -3.29 3.28 0.70
N VAL A 121 -3.51 2.33 -0.20
CA VAL A 121 -3.50 2.56 -1.65
C VAL A 121 -4.75 1.95 -2.34
N PRO A 122 -5.17 2.48 -3.51
CA PRO A 122 -6.31 1.94 -4.26
C PRO A 122 -6.11 0.49 -4.73
N PRO A 123 -7.21 -0.28 -4.95
CA PRO A 123 -7.15 -1.65 -5.45
C PRO A 123 -6.33 -1.84 -6.73
N GLU A 124 -6.40 -0.91 -7.69
CA GLU A 124 -5.63 -1.03 -8.93
C GLU A 124 -4.11 -1.06 -8.65
N MET A 125 -3.65 -0.30 -7.66
CA MET A 125 -2.25 -0.24 -7.26
C MET A 125 -1.83 -1.41 -6.35
N THR A 126 -2.76 -2.07 -5.66
CA THR A 126 -2.45 -3.27 -4.87
C THR A 126 -2.32 -4.51 -5.74
N HIS A 127 -2.97 -4.55 -6.91
CA HIS A 127 -2.98 -5.73 -7.78
C HIS A 127 -1.69 -5.93 -8.61
N GLN A 128 -0.82 -4.92 -8.69
CA GLN A 128 0.31 -4.91 -9.62
C GLN A 128 1.66 -5.33 -9.01
N ILE A 129 1.74 -5.59 -7.69
CA ILE A 129 3.02 -5.69 -6.93
C ILE A 129 3.03 -6.86 -5.94
#